data_AF-A0A940JHB6-F1
#
_entry.id   AF-A0A940JHB6-F1
#
_cell.length_a   1.000
_cell.length_b   1.000
_cell.length_c   1.000
_cell.angle_alpha   90.00
_cell.angle_beta   90.00
_cell.angle_gamma   90.00
#
_symmetry.space_group_name_H-M   'P 1'
#
loop_
_entity.id
_entity.type
_entity.pdbx_description
1 polymer ?
#
loop_
_entity_poly.entity_id
_entity_poly.type
_entity_poly.pdbx_seq_one_letter_code
_entity_poly.pdbx_strand_id
1 'polypeptide(L)'
;MSKKKQYPYEILDIKNLPGERWKDIKGYKGIYQVSSHGRIKCLERKMYLNTDDRGRVPYVKTERIKRQKIIIKANDYAGSPVYQCTVSVLNKGKERTFKLNRLVYEYFVAPIPTGKERIMICQKDSDGRNNHYKNLIPMTQSQISKRAIEVGRKRVPYDITPKATLKKMWKHLSIIRQKPVQRISATGRVLKNYDSIADAAADVGCDRSYLTEILTGRKPSVKGWYFRYKK
;
A
#
# COMPACT_ATOMS: atom_id res chain seq x y z
N MET A 1 33.59 -20.11 -6.80
CA MET A 1 33.00 -18.81 -7.21
C MET A 1 31.50 -18.97 -7.35
N SER A 2 30.70 -18.39 -6.45
CA SER A 2 29.23 -18.46 -6.54
C SER A 2 28.76 -17.72 -7.80
N LYS A 3 28.05 -18.39 -8.72
CA LYS A 3 27.47 -17.74 -9.90
C LYS A 3 26.56 -16.61 -9.44
N LYS A 4 26.89 -15.37 -9.80
CA LYS A 4 26.07 -14.18 -9.51
C LYS A 4 24.67 -14.44 -10.04
N LYS A 5 23.66 -14.42 -9.16
CA LYS A 5 22.25 -14.56 -9.53
C LYS A 5 21.89 -13.48 -10.54
N GLN A 6 21.62 -13.89 -11.79
CA GLN A 6 21.17 -12.99 -12.85
C GLN A 6 19.65 -12.82 -12.75
N TYR A 7 19.17 -11.59 -12.77
CA TYR A 7 17.75 -11.30 -12.73
C TYR A 7 17.16 -11.22 -14.15
N PRO A 8 15.88 -11.60 -14.35
CA PRO A 8 15.26 -11.53 -15.67
C PRO A 8 15.35 -10.15 -16.34
N TYR A 9 15.25 -9.05 -15.58
CA TYR A 9 15.32 -7.70 -16.14
C TYR A 9 16.71 -7.33 -16.70
N GLU A 10 17.75 -8.10 -16.38
CA GLU A 10 19.12 -7.89 -16.85
C GLU A 10 19.33 -8.55 -18.23
N ILE A 11 18.45 -9.47 -18.62
CA ILE A 11 18.49 -10.17 -19.91
C ILE A 11 17.75 -9.34 -20.95
N LEU A 12 18.51 -8.62 -21.78
CA LEU A 12 17.98 -7.71 -22.79
C LEU A 12 17.73 -8.36 -24.16
N ASP A 13 18.06 -9.64 -24.30
CA ASP A 13 17.70 -10.43 -25.47
C ASP A 13 16.17 -10.51 -25.59
N ILE A 14 15.68 -10.34 -26.82
CA ILE A 14 14.24 -10.32 -27.15
C ILE A 14 13.64 -11.72 -27.02
N LYS A 15 14.44 -12.78 -27.15
CA LYS A 15 14.04 -14.18 -26.96
C LYS A 15 13.36 -14.35 -25.61
N ASN A 16 12.31 -15.16 -25.62
CA ASN A 16 11.54 -15.43 -24.41
C ASN A 16 12.36 -16.28 -23.44
N LEU A 17 12.23 -15.96 -22.15
CA LEU A 17 12.70 -16.85 -21.09
C LEU A 17 11.76 -18.06 -20.97
N PRO A 18 12.24 -19.19 -20.40
CA PRO A 18 11.39 -20.36 -20.19
C PRO A 18 10.07 -20.01 -19.46
N GLY A 19 8.94 -20.35 -20.07
CA GLY A 19 7.61 -20.09 -19.50
C GLY A 19 7.21 -18.62 -19.40
N GLU A 20 7.92 -17.73 -20.10
CA GLU A 20 7.60 -16.31 -20.11
C GLU A 20 6.36 -16.00 -20.95
N ARG A 21 5.45 -15.23 -20.36
CA ARG A 21 4.21 -14.78 -21.01
C ARG A 21 4.18 -13.26 -21.05
N TRP A 22 3.65 -12.69 -22.13
CA TRP A 22 3.58 -11.25 -22.35
C TRP A 22 2.13 -10.76 -22.41
N LYS A 23 1.88 -9.56 -21.88
CA LYS A 23 0.58 -8.88 -21.97
C LYS A 23 0.75 -7.41 -22.31
N ASP A 24 -0.14 -6.85 -23.13
CA ASP A 24 -0.16 -5.42 -23.47
C ASP A 24 -0.46 -4.57 -22.24
N ILE A 25 0.31 -3.51 -22.02
CA ILE A 25 0.05 -2.58 -20.92
C ILE A 25 -1.12 -1.66 -21.31
N LYS A 26 -2.18 -1.60 -20.50
CA LYS A 26 -3.35 -0.74 -20.64
C LYS A 26 -2.92 0.73 -20.83
N GLY A 27 -3.44 1.36 -21.88
CA GLY A 27 -3.04 2.72 -22.30
C GLY A 27 -1.75 2.77 -23.13
N TYR A 28 -1.12 1.63 -23.40
CA TYR A 28 0.11 1.47 -24.16
C TYR A 28 0.07 0.25 -25.10
N LYS A 29 -1.13 -0.19 -25.50
CA LYS A 29 -1.32 -1.28 -26.47
C LYS A 29 -0.60 -0.96 -27.78
N GLY A 30 0.14 -1.92 -28.33
CA GLY A 30 0.98 -1.72 -29.52
C GLY A 30 2.26 -0.89 -29.26
N ILE A 31 2.53 -0.52 -28.01
CA ILE A 31 3.69 0.31 -27.63
C ILE A 31 4.57 -0.43 -26.63
N TYR A 32 3.97 -1.01 -25.58
CA TYR A 32 4.69 -1.75 -24.54
C TYR A 32 3.93 -2.98 -24.05
N GLN A 33 4.68 -4.03 -23.74
CA GLN A 33 4.20 -5.24 -23.06
C GLN A 33 4.95 -5.48 -21.76
N VAL A 34 4.27 -6.07 -20.78
CA VAL A 34 4.86 -6.57 -19.53
C VAL A 34 4.88 -8.09 -19.53
N SER A 35 5.98 -8.67 -19.05
CA SER A 35 6.16 -10.11 -18.96
C SER A 35 5.88 -10.65 -17.55
N SER A 36 5.53 -11.94 -17.47
CA SER A 36 5.38 -12.68 -16.22
C SER A 36 6.65 -12.73 -15.36
N HIS A 37 7.83 -12.52 -15.98
CA HIS A 37 9.13 -12.43 -15.31
C HIS A 37 9.49 -11.00 -14.88
N GLY A 38 8.61 -10.03 -15.13
CA GLY A 38 8.87 -8.62 -14.87
C GLY A 38 9.81 -7.98 -15.88
N ARG A 39 9.89 -8.51 -17.11
CA ARG A 39 10.52 -7.81 -18.24
C ARG A 39 9.52 -6.86 -18.91
N ILE A 40 10.05 -5.85 -19.60
CA ILE A 40 9.25 -4.86 -20.34
C ILE A 40 9.74 -4.83 -21.77
N LYS A 41 8.84 -5.07 -22.71
CA LYS A 41 9.14 -5.06 -24.13
C LYS A 41 8.59 -3.77 -24.74
N CYS A 42 9.43 -3.06 -25.48
CA CYS A 42 9.00 -1.98 -26.37
C CYS A 42 8.76 -2.61 -27.73
N LEU A 43 7.52 -2.52 -28.23
CA LEU A 43 7.14 -3.13 -29.50
C LEU A 43 7.62 -2.28 -30.67
N GLU A 44 7.87 -2.97 -31.78
CA GLU A 44 8.17 -2.32 -33.05
C GLU A 44 7.00 -1.45 -33.51
N ARG A 45 7.30 -0.25 -34.00
CA ARG A 45 6.28 0.66 -34.56
C ARG A 45 6.90 1.75 -35.42
N LYS A 46 6.12 2.23 -36.40
CA LYS A 46 6.44 3.43 -37.17
C LYS A 46 6.25 4.67 -36.28
N MET A 47 7.22 5.57 -36.33
CA MET A 47 7.28 6.81 -35.57
C MET A 47 7.73 7.94 -36.50
N TYR A 48 7.59 9.18 -36.05
CA TYR A 48 8.04 10.36 -36.79
C TYR A 48 8.96 11.19 -35.90
N LEU A 49 10.09 11.65 -36.43
CA LEU A 49 10.94 12.65 -35.79
C LEU A 49 10.56 14.04 -36.33
N ASN A 50 10.54 15.04 -35.45
CA ASN A 50 10.47 16.43 -35.89
C ASN A 50 11.84 16.83 -36.48
N THR A 51 11.84 17.56 -37.58
CA THR A 51 13.03 18.20 -38.15
C THR A 51 12.96 19.70 -37.92
N ASP A 52 14.10 20.38 -38.02
CA ASP A 52 14.20 21.83 -37.78
C ASP A 52 13.28 22.63 -38.73
N ASP A 53 13.12 22.18 -39.98
CA ASP A 53 12.29 22.82 -41.02
C ASP A 53 10.78 22.49 -40.95
N ARG A 54 10.20 22.32 -39.75
CA ARG A 54 8.77 21.99 -39.53
C ARG A 54 8.28 20.69 -40.19
N GLY A 55 9.19 19.88 -40.73
CA GLY A 55 8.92 18.58 -41.35
C GLY A 55 8.87 17.43 -40.34
N ARG A 56 8.38 16.27 -40.80
CA ARG A 56 8.39 15.02 -40.04
C ARG A 56 8.94 13.88 -40.89
N VAL A 57 10.05 13.28 -40.45
CA VAL A 57 10.63 12.10 -41.12
C VAL A 57 10.19 10.80 -40.43
N PRO A 58 9.68 9.81 -41.19
CA PRO A 58 9.30 8.52 -40.63
C PRO A 58 10.54 7.69 -40.26
N TYR A 59 10.45 6.93 -39.17
CA TYR A 59 11.43 5.91 -38.81
C TYR A 59 10.73 4.71 -38.14
N VAL A 60 11.35 3.54 -38.22
CA VAL A 60 10.88 2.35 -37.51
C VAL A 60 11.62 2.25 -36.18
N LYS A 61 10.87 2.32 -35.08
CA LYS A 61 11.40 2.01 -33.77
C LYS A 61 11.42 0.50 -33.61
N THR A 62 12.61 -0.09 -33.51
CA THR A 62 12.76 -1.54 -33.38
C THR A 62 12.27 -2.08 -32.05
N GLU A 63 11.84 -3.34 -32.06
CA GLU A 63 11.49 -4.07 -30.86
C GLU A 63 12.72 -4.24 -29.95
N ARG A 64 12.53 -4.10 -28.63
CA ARG A 64 13.60 -4.34 -27.66
C ARG A 64 13.09 -4.57 -26.24
N ILE A 65 13.87 -5.25 -25.42
CA ILE A 65 13.68 -5.26 -23.97
C ILE A 65 14.17 -3.93 -23.39
N LYS A 66 13.30 -3.27 -22.63
CA LYS A 66 13.60 -1.98 -22.02
C LYS A 66 14.35 -2.17 -20.70
N ARG A 67 15.49 -1.50 -20.58
CA ARG A 67 16.26 -1.45 -19.32
C ARG A 67 15.40 -0.90 -18.19
N GLN A 68 15.48 -1.57 -17.05
CA GLN A 68 14.77 -1.20 -15.83
C GLN A 68 15.75 -0.52 -14.87
N LYS A 69 15.23 0.38 -14.05
CA LYS A 69 15.99 1.11 -13.05
C LYS A 69 15.76 0.51 -11.68
N ILE A 70 16.86 0.19 -10.98
CA ILE A 70 16.83 -0.20 -9.59
C ILE A 70 16.95 1.04 -8.72
N ILE A 71 15.91 1.31 -7.93
CA ILE A 71 15.94 2.31 -6.87
C ILE A 71 16.45 1.61 -5.61
N ILE A 72 17.53 2.12 -5.03
CA ILE A 72 18.12 1.64 -3.79
C ILE A 72 17.61 2.53 -2.66
N LYS A 73 17.10 1.92 -1.60
CA LYS A 73 16.67 2.61 -0.39
C LYS A 73 17.54 2.16 0.75
N ALA A 74 18.34 3.08 1.27
CA ALA A 74 19.13 2.84 2.48
C ALA A 74 18.18 2.51 3.65
N ASN A 75 18.65 1.65 4.54
CA ASN A 75 18.05 1.41 5.83
C ASN A 75 19.19 1.31 6.83
N ASP A 76 19.52 2.46 7.42
CA ASP A 76 20.67 2.60 8.31
C ASP A 76 20.52 1.72 9.55
N TYR A 77 19.27 1.45 9.97
CA TYR A 77 19.00 0.54 11.08
C TYR A 77 19.34 -0.92 10.75
N ALA A 78 18.93 -1.40 9.58
CA ALA A 78 19.14 -2.78 9.17
C ALA A 78 20.53 -3.04 8.55
N GLY A 79 21.35 -2.00 8.38
CA GLY A 79 22.67 -2.06 7.73
C GLY A 79 22.65 -2.56 6.28
N SER A 80 21.47 -2.69 5.66
CA SER A 80 21.30 -3.33 4.35
C SER A 80 20.18 -2.63 3.57
N PRO A 81 20.37 -2.37 2.26
CA PRO A 81 19.38 -1.62 1.49
C PRO A 81 18.17 -2.49 1.11
N VAL A 82 17.08 -1.81 0.74
CA VAL A 82 15.96 -2.42 -0.01
C VAL A 82 16.03 -1.96 -1.46
N TYR A 83 15.73 -2.86 -2.38
CA TYR A 83 15.66 -2.56 -3.80
C TYR A 83 14.21 -2.35 -4.26
N GLN A 84 14.01 -1.53 -5.27
CA GLN A 84 12.74 -1.42 -5.98
C GLN A 84 13.02 -1.32 -7.48
N CYS A 85 12.55 -2.29 -8.25
CA CYS A 85 12.64 -2.22 -9.69
C CYS A 85 11.54 -1.31 -10.28
N THR A 86 11.93 -0.43 -11.20
CA THR A 86 11.06 0.55 -11.87
C THR A 86 11.33 0.62 -13.37
N VAL A 87 10.33 1.04 -14.15
CA VAL A 87 10.46 1.30 -15.58
C VAL A 87 9.68 2.55 -15.93
N SER A 88 10.26 3.43 -16.73
CA SER A 88 9.54 4.58 -17.30
C SER A 88 9.10 4.27 -18.71
N VAL A 89 7.85 4.48 -19.07
CA VAL A 89 7.32 4.26 -20.43
C VAL A 89 6.76 5.56 -20.99
N LEU A 90 6.91 5.78 -22.30
CA LEU A 90 6.54 7.02 -22.97
C LEU A 90 5.38 6.78 -23.94
N ASN A 91 4.32 7.55 -23.83
CA ASN A 91 3.25 7.57 -24.83
C ASN A 91 2.80 9.01 -25.11
N LYS A 92 2.71 9.40 -26.39
CA LYS A 92 2.31 10.76 -26.83
C LYS A 92 3.03 11.88 -26.07
N GLY A 93 4.36 11.79 -25.93
CA GLY A 93 5.18 12.77 -25.22
C GLY A 93 5.06 12.75 -23.69
N LYS A 94 4.18 11.92 -23.12
CA LYS A 94 4.00 11.79 -21.66
C LYS A 94 4.72 10.55 -21.13
N GLU A 95 5.70 10.78 -20.26
CA GLU A 95 6.41 9.71 -19.57
C GLU A 95 5.70 9.33 -18.27
N ARG A 96 5.65 8.02 -17.99
CA ARG A 96 5.12 7.50 -16.74
C ARG A 96 6.02 6.40 -16.20
N THR A 97 6.34 6.48 -14.91
CA THR A 97 7.13 5.46 -14.21
C THR A 97 6.21 4.47 -13.49
N PHE A 98 6.45 3.18 -13.73
CA PHE A 98 5.79 2.07 -13.06
C PHE A 98 6.74 1.37 -12.10
N LYS A 99 6.20 0.91 -10.97
CA LYS A 99 6.85 -0.09 -10.11
C LYS A 99 6.57 -1.47 -10.68
N LEU A 100 7.61 -2.27 -10.90
CA LEU A 100 7.50 -3.54 -11.60
C LEU A 100 6.65 -4.55 -10.86
N ASN A 101 6.86 -4.74 -9.57
CA ASN A 101 6.01 -5.60 -8.75
C ASN A 101 4.53 -5.28 -8.89
N ARG A 102 4.15 -4.00 -8.78
CA ARG A 102 2.75 -3.61 -8.91
C ARG A 102 2.21 -3.91 -10.31
N LEU A 103 2.99 -3.55 -11.34
CA LEU A 103 2.60 -3.78 -12.72
C LEU A 103 2.47 -5.28 -13.02
N VAL A 104 3.46 -6.10 -12.69
CA VAL A 104 3.39 -7.56 -12.93
C VAL A 104 2.22 -8.20 -12.18
N TYR A 105 2.00 -7.80 -10.93
CA TYR A 105 0.90 -8.34 -10.12
C TYR A 105 -0.46 -8.09 -10.77
N GLU A 106 -0.70 -6.86 -11.23
CA GLU A 106 -1.97 -6.47 -11.85
C GLU A 106 -2.28 -7.26 -13.13
N TYR A 107 -1.25 -7.68 -13.87
CA TYR A 107 -1.42 -8.40 -15.14
C TYR A 107 -1.38 -9.92 -15.01
N PHE A 108 -0.68 -10.47 -14.01
CA PHE A 108 -0.41 -11.92 -13.93
C PHE A 108 -0.87 -12.58 -12.63
N VAL A 109 -1.33 -11.81 -11.64
CA VAL A 109 -1.80 -12.35 -10.35
C VAL A 109 -3.26 -12.03 -10.13
N ALA A 110 -3.60 -10.75 -9.91
CA ALA A 110 -4.98 -10.32 -9.69
C ALA A 110 -5.12 -8.80 -9.85
N PRO A 111 -6.33 -8.29 -10.14
CA PRO A 111 -6.64 -6.87 -10.00
C PRO A 111 -6.31 -6.39 -8.58
N ILE A 112 -5.80 -5.16 -8.45
CA ILE A 112 -5.48 -4.58 -7.15
C ILE A 112 -6.71 -3.77 -6.68
N PRO A 113 -7.36 -4.14 -5.56
CA PRO A 113 -8.53 -3.44 -5.07
C PRO A 113 -8.26 -1.96 -4.84
N THR A 114 -9.21 -1.12 -5.24
CA THR A 114 -9.25 0.31 -4.92
C THR A 114 -10.23 0.52 -3.76
N GLY A 115 -9.79 1.16 -2.68
CA GLY A 115 -10.64 1.39 -1.51
C GLY A 115 -9.92 2.15 -0.40
N LYS A 116 -10.55 2.21 0.78
CA LYS A 116 -9.99 2.87 1.97
C LYS A 116 -8.67 2.23 2.42
N GLU A 117 -8.55 0.92 2.30
CA GLU A 117 -7.35 0.21 2.69
C GLU A 117 -6.31 0.21 1.57
N ARG A 118 -5.12 0.72 1.88
CA ARG A 118 -4.01 0.80 0.92
C ARG A 118 -3.31 -0.55 0.81
N ILE A 119 -3.57 -1.26 -0.29
CA ILE A 119 -2.86 -2.50 -0.64
C ILE A 119 -1.55 -2.21 -1.37
N MET A 120 -0.48 -2.80 -0.88
CA MET A 120 0.88 -2.72 -1.41
C MET A 120 1.32 -4.10 -1.89
N ILE A 121 2.02 -4.16 -3.02
CA ILE A 121 2.53 -5.43 -3.55
C ILE A 121 3.97 -5.62 -3.07
N CYS A 122 4.25 -6.76 -2.46
CA CYS A 122 5.54 -7.12 -1.89
C CYS A 122 6.07 -8.43 -2.49
N GLN A 123 7.38 -8.62 -2.42
CA GLN A 123 8.04 -9.85 -2.80
C GLN A 123 8.04 -10.84 -1.63
N LYS A 124 7.79 -12.13 -1.91
CA LYS A 124 7.80 -13.18 -0.89
C LYS A 124 9.20 -13.38 -0.33
N ASP A 125 10.22 -13.36 -1.18
CA ASP A 125 11.63 -13.51 -0.82
C ASP A 125 12.31 -12.25 -0.25
N SER A 126 11.57 -11.15 -0.05
CA SER A 126 12.10 -9.84 0.39
C SER A 126 13.12 -9.19 -0.59
N ASP A 127 13.29 -9.73 -1.79
CA ASP A 127 14.24 -9.20 -2.79
C ASP A 127 13.50 -8.38 -3.86
N GLY A 128 13.54 -7.05 -3.74
CA GLY A 128 12.82 -6.14 -4.64
C GLY A 128 13.29 -6.14 -6.11
N ARG A 129 14.33 -6.91 -6.42
CA ARG A 129 14.81 -7.20 -7.79
C ARG A 129 14.07 -8.39 -8.42
N ASN A 130 13.58 -9.32 -7.62
CA ASN A 130 12.83 -10.49 -8.08
C ASN A 130 11.34 -10.18 -8.25
N ASN A 131 10.96 -9.74 -9.46
CA ASN A 131 9.60 -9.32 -9.79
C ASN A 131 8.81 -10.37 -10.59
N HIS A 132 9.21 -11.64 -10.54
CA HIS A 132 8.45 -12.73 -11.16
C HIS A 132 7.07 -12.86 -10.50
N TYR A 133 6.00 -13.05 -11.27
CA TYR A 133 4.63 -12.97 -10.78
C TYR A 133 4.33 -13.90 -9.59
N LYS A 134 4.89 -15.13 -9.57
CA LYS A 134 4.72 -16.08 -8.46
C LYS A 134 5.37 -15.62 -7.15
N ASN A 135 6.32 -14.68 -7.21
CA ASN A 135 7.01 -14.11 -6.06
C ASN A 135 6.27 -12.91 -5.46
N LEU A 136 5.09 -12.53 -5.97
CA LEU A 136 4.39 -11.32 -5.54
C LEU A 136 3.18 -11.65 -4.66
N ILE A 137 2.98 -10.85 -3.62
CA ILE A 137 1.84 -10.94 -2.69
C ILE A 137 1.26 -9.55 -2.39
N PRO A 138 -0.06 -9.43 -2.21
CA PRO A 138 -0.66 -8.22 -1.68
C PRO A 138 -0.48 -8.19 -0.16
N MET A 139 -0.15 -7.03 0.39
CA MET A 139 -0.04 -6.81 1.84
C MET A 139 -0.63 -5.46 2.21
N THR A 140 -1.22 -5.38 3.40
CA THR A 140 -1.65 -4.12 4.01
C THR A 140 -0.45 -3.41 4.65
N GLN A 141 -0.60 -2.12 4.95
CA GLN A 141 0.46 -1.35 5.62
C GLN A 141 0.83 -1.94 7.00
N SER A 142 -0.16 -2.51 7.70
CA SER A 142 0.03 -3.18 8.99
C SER A 142 0.87 -4.45 8.83
N GLN A 143 0.53 -5.30 7.85
CA GLN A 143 1.29 -6.52 7.57
C GLN A 143 2.74 -6.21 7.16
N ILE A 144 2.97 -5.18 6.33
CA ILE A 144 4.33 -4.76 5.96
C ILE A 144 5.11 -4.29 7.19
N SER A 145 4.49 -3.50 8.07
CA SER A 145 5.17 -3.02 9.27
C SER A 145 5.52 -4.16 10.22
N LYS A 146 4.62 -5.14 10.41
CA LYS A 146 4.88 -6.33 11.23
C LYS A 146 6.03 -7.14 10.66
N ARG A 147 5.96 -7.48 9.37
CA ARG A 147 7.04 -8.20 8.67
C ARG A 147 8.38 -7.49 8.77
N ALA A 148 8.40 -6.16 8.62
CA ALA A 148 9.63 -5.38 8.75
C ALA A 148 10.24 -5.44 10.16
N ILE A 149 9.41 -5.53 11.22
CA ILE A 149 9.89 -5.73 12.59
C ILE A 149 10.41 -7.16 12.76
N GLU A 150 9.65 -8.17 12.31
CA GLU A 150 10.01 -9.59 12.39
C GLU A 150 11.36 -9.89 11.72
N VAL A 151 11.63 -9.28 10.56
CA VAL A 151 12.90 -9.44 9.85
C VAL A 151 13.99 -8.46 10.30
N GLY A 152 13.81 -7.76 11.43
CA GLY A 152 14.82 -6.87 12.02
C GLY A 152 15.11 -5.60 11.19
N ARG A 153 14.20 -5.20 10.31
CA ARG A 153 14.35 -4.02 9.43
C ARG A 153 13.70 -2.75 9.95
N LYS A 154 12.95 -2.84 11.04
CA LYS A 154 12.28 -1.70 11.69
C LYS A 154 12.26 -1.91 13.20
N ARG A 155 12.58 -0.88 13.97
CA ARG A 155 12.46 -0.89 15.43
C ARG A 155 11.00 -0.80 15.84
N VAL A 156 10.66 -1.43 16.96
CA VAL A 156 9.35 -1.23 17.58
C VAL A 156 9.31 0.21 18.09
N PRO A 157 8.26 0.99 17.81
CA PRO A 157 8.18 2.38 18.27
C PRO A 157 8.39 2.54 19.78
N TYR A 158 7.96 1.57 20.57
CA TYR A 158 8.13 1.60 22.03
C TYR A 158 9.60 1.60 22.47
N ASP A 159 10.49 0.93 21.72
CA ASP A 159 11.92 0.81 22.06
C ASP A 159 12.70 2.11 21.80
N ILE A 160 12.18 2.98 20.94
CA ILE A 160 12.85 4.22 20.52
C ILE A 160 12.16 5.49 20.99
N THR A 161 10.91 5.40 21.42
CA THR A 161 10.12 6.57 21.80
C THR A 161 10.27 6.83 23.29
N PRO A 162 10.73 8.04 23.72
CA PRO A 162 10.82 8.37 25.13
C PRO A 162 9.47 8.22 25.86
N LYS A 163 9.48 7.74 27.11
CA LYS A 163 8.27 7.54 27.93
C LYS A 163 7.40 8.81 28.03
N ALA A 164 8.03 9.99 28.15
CA ALA A 164 7.33 11.27 28.21
C ALA A 164 6.53 11.54 26.92
N THR A 165 7.09 11.21 25.76
CA THR A 165 6.42 11.34 24.46
C THR A 165 5.25 10.36 24.34
N LEU A 166 5.44 9.10 24.74
CA LEU A 166 4.35 8.11 24.78
C LEU A 166 3.19 8.58 25.65
N LYS A 167 3.47 9.14 26.83
CA LYS A 167 2.46 9.72 27.73
C LYS A 167 1.66 10.85 27.07
N LYS A 168 2.33 11.76 26.35
CA LYS A 168 1.67 12.84 25.58
C LYS A 168 0.76 12.27 24.49
N MET A 169 1.25 11.28 23.72
CA MET A 169 0.49 10.63 22.66
C MET A 169 -0.76 9.94 23.20
N TRP A 170 -0.66 9.23 24.33
CA TRP A 170 -1.80 8.57 24.96
C TRP A 170 -2.83 9.56 25.50
N LYS A 171 -2.40 10.69 26.10
CA LYS A 171 -3.32 11.74 26.53
C LYS A 171 -4.10 12.31 25.34
N HIS A 172 -3.41 12.64 24.25
CA HIS A 172 -4.04 13.13 23.04
C HIS A 172 -5.02 12.11 22.42
N LEU A 173 -4.61 10.84 22.31
CA LEU A 173 -5.48 9.77 21.82
C LEU A 173 -6.68 9.53 22.74
N SER A 174 -6.51 9.66 24.05
CA SER A 174 -7.60 9.53 25.02
C SER A 174 -8.67 10.60 24.81
N ILE A 175 -8.30 11.80 24.37
CA ILE A 175 -9.22 12.90 24.07
C ILE A 175 -9.94 12.62 22.74
N ILE A 176 -9.21 12.31 21.67
CA ILE A 176 -9.80 12.05 20.34
C ILE A 176 -10.74 10.83 20.35
N ARG A 177 -10.44 9.83 21.18
CA ARG A 177 -11.25 8.61 21.28
C ARG A 177 -12.45 8.76 22.20
N GLN A 178 -12.62 9.89 22.89
CA GLN A 178 -13.86 10.13 23.61
C GLN A 178 -15.00 10.16 22.59
N LYS A 179 -15.98 9.28 22.79
CA LYS A 179 -17.20 9.25 22.00
C LYS A 179 -18.27 9.91 22.86
N PRO A 180 -18.82 11.07 22.45
CA PRO A 180 -19.90 11.69 23.19
C PRO A 180 -21.11 10.76 23.25
N VAL A 181 -21.79 10.77 24.39
CA VAL A 181 -22.95 9.92 24.66
C VAL A 181 -24.12 10.75 25.15
N GLN A 182 -25.32 10.23 24.95
CA GLN A 182 -26.57 10.86 25.37
C GLN A 182 -27.30 9.94 26.32
N ARG A 183 -27.77 10.48 27.46
CA ARG A 183 -28.80 9.83 28.28
C ARG A 183 -30.16 10.14 27.69
N ILE A 184 -30.98 9.11 27.52
CA ILE A 184 -32.31 9.20 26.93
C ILE A 184 -33.37 8.58 27.85
N SER A 185 -34.62 9.02 27.70
CA SER A 185 -35.78 8.37 28.34
C SER A 185 -36.09 7.02 27.68
N ALA A 186 -36.97 6.23 28.30
CA ALA A 186 -37.52 5.02 27.68
C ALA A 186 -38.19 5.28 26.32
N THR A 187 -38.73 6.49 26.11
CA THR A 187 -39.34 6.94 24.85
C THR A 187 -38.32 7.47 23.83
N GLY A 188 -37.03 7.50 24.16
CA GLY A 188 -35.96 7.95 23.27
C GLY A 188 -35.70 9.47 23.25
N ARG A 189 -36.38 10.25 24.11
CA ARG A 189 -36.12 11.69 24.25
C ARG A 189 -34.77 11.92 24.90
N VAL A 190 -33.97 12.84 24.35
CA VAL A 190 -32.67 13.21 24.93
C VAL A 190 -32.88 13.98 26.22
N LEU A 191 -32.25 13.50 27.30
CA LEU A 191 -32.30 14.10 28.62
C LEU A 191 -31.02 14.86 28.96
N LYS A 192 -29.85 14.31 28.58
CA LYS A 192 -28.55 14.94 28.85
C LYS A 192 -27.50 14.46 27.85
N ASN A 193 -26.58 15.35 27.47
CA ASN A 193 -25.40 15.05 26.65
C ASN A 193 -24.15 14.99 27.53
N TYR A 194 -23.22 14.11 27.19
CA TYR A 194 -21.93 13.96 27.85
C TYR A 194 -20.84 13.89 26.79
N ASP A 195 -19.68 14.44 27.10
CA ASP A 195 -18.52 14.42 26.20
C ASP A 195 -17.86 13.03 26.16
N SER A 196 -18.03 12.24 27.23
CA SER A 196 -17.53 10.88 27.31
C SER A 196 -18.42 9.92 28.12
N ILE A 197 -18.16 8.62 27.95
CA ILE A 197 -18.74 7.56 28.80
C ILE A 197 -18.35 7.75 30.26
N ALA A 198 -17.16 8.31 30.55
CA ALA A 198 -16.71 8.52 31.92
C ALA A 198 -17.58 9.56 32.64
N ASP A 199 -17.92 10.66 31.98
CA ASP A 199 -18.77 11.72 32.56
C ASP A 199 -20.18 11.20 32.80
N ALA A 200 -20.72 10.42 31.86
CA ALA A 200 -22.02 9.76 32.01
C ALA A 200 -22.04 8.75 33.16
N ALA A 201 -20.98 7.94 33.29
CA ALA A 201 -20.86 6.93 34.34
C ALA A 201 -20.79 7.57 35.74
N ALA A 202 -20.02 8.66 35.86
CA ALA A 202 -19.91 9.43 37.10
C ALA A 202 -21.25 10.07 37.51
N ASP A 203 -21.96 10.70 36.57
CA ASP A 203 -23.28 11.33 36.82
C ASP A 203 -24.36 10.31 37.25
N VAL A 204 -24.33 9.10 36.71
CA VAL A 204 -25.28 8.01 37.05
C VAL A 204 -24.83 7.23 38.29
N GLY A 205 -23.56 7.35 38.69
CA GLY A 205 -22.93 6.55 39.74
C GLY A 205 -22.91 5.06 39.39
N CYS A 206 -22.41 4.71 38.19
CA CYS A 206 -22.25 3.32 37.74
C CYS A 206 -20.87 3.08 37.12
N ASP A 207 -20.48 1.82 36.96
CA ASP A 207 -19.22 1.50 36.29
C ASP A 207 -19.31 1.73 34.77
N ARG A 208 -18.20 2.16 34.16
CA ARG A 208 -18.09 2.45 32.71
C ARG A 208 -18.43 1.22 31.84
N SER A 209 -18.20 0.01 32.35
CA SER A 209 -18.55 -1.23 31.67
C SER A 209 -20.06 -1.36 31.42
N TYR A 210 -20.91 -0.96 32.38
CA TYR A 210 -22.36 -0.99 32.22
C TYR A 210 -22.83 -0.09 31.08
N LEU A 211 -22.31 1.13 31.00
CA LEU A 211 -22.65 2.02 29.88
C LEU A 211 -22.12 1.49 28.56
N THR A 212 -20.94 0.85 28.54
CA THR A 212 -20.40 0.23 27.32
C THR A 212 -21.31 -0.91 26.83
N GLU A 213 -21.79 -1.76 27.73
CA GLU A 213 -22.75 -2.82 27.41
C GLU A 213 -24.07 -2.28 26.88
N ILE A 214 -24.56 -1.17 27.42
CA ILE A 214 -25.77 -0.51 26.90
C ILE A 214 -25.55 0.06 25.49
N LEU A 215 -24.47 0.81 25.30
CA LEU A 215 -24.12 1.43 24.02
C LEU A 215 -23.80 0.41 22.91
N THR A 216 -23.40 -0.81 23.29
CA THR A 216 -23.16 -1.93 22.37
C THR A 216 -24.36 -2.87 22.24
N GLY A 217 -25.47 -2.59 22.94
CA GLY A 217 -26.73 -3.34 22.86
C GLY A 217 -26.76 -4.65 23.65
N ARG A 218 -25.77 -4.91 24.52
CA ARG A 218 -25.71 -6.10 25.39
C ARG A 218 -26.58 -5.97 26.64
N LYS A 219 -26.84 -4.74 27.10
CA LYS A 219 -27.80 -4.44 28.18
C LYS A 219 -28.78 -3.36 27.73
N PRO A 220 -30.03 -3.40 28.21
CA PRO A 220 -31.02 -2.41 27.79
C PRO A 220 -30.86 -1.07 28.52
N SER A 221 -30.52 -1.08 29.82
CA SER A 221 -30.49 0.12 30.67
C SER A 221 -29.64 -0.08 31.93
N VAL A 222 -29.36 1.01 32.65
CA VAL A 222 -28.79 0.99 34.00
C VAL A 222 -29.57 1.95 34.89
N LYS A 223 -30.04 1.47 36.05
CA LYS A 223 -30.86 2.27 36.99
C LYS A 223 -32.04 2.98 36.31
N GLY A 224 -32.69 2.34 35.33
CA GLY A 224 -33.80 2.91 34.56
C GLY A 224 -33.41 3.93 33.47
N TRP A 225 -32.11 4.19 33.28
CA TRP A 225 -31.60 5.11 32.27
C TRP A 225 -31.08 4.39 31.02
N TYR A 226 -31.33 4.99 29.87
CA TYR A 226 -30.94 4.48 28.56
C TYR A 226 -29.88 5.39 27.94
N PHE A 227 -29.02 4.82 27.09
CA PHE A 227 -27.89 5.55 26.50
C PHE A 227 -27.70 5.22 25.03
N ARG A 228 -27.24 6.21 24.26
CA ARG A 228 -26.77 6.02 22.88
C ARG A 228 -25.58 6.93 22.58
N TYR A 229 -24.79 6.57 21.57
CA TYR A 229 -23.77 7.49 21.05
C TYR A 229 -24.45 8.72 20.45
N LYS A 230 -23.87 9.90 20.72
CA LYS A 230 -24.27 11.12 20.04
C LYS A 230 -23.95 10.97 18.55
N LYS A 231 -24.93 11.27 17.69
CA LYS A 231 -24.74 11.29 16.24
C LYS A 231 -23.90 12.50 15.83
#